data_AF-A0A7S2YH92-F1
#
_entry.id   AF-A0A7S2YH92-F1
#
_cell.length_a   1.000
_cell.length_b   1.000
_cell.length_c   1.000
_cell.angle_alpha   90.00
_cell.angle_beta   90.00
_cell.angle_gamma   90.00
#
_symmetry.space_group_name_H-M   'P 1'
#
loop_
_entity.id
_entity.type
_entity.pdbx_description
1 polymer ?
#
loop_
_entity_poly.entity_id
_entity_poly.type
_entity_poly.pdbx_seq_one_letter_code
_entity_poly.pdbx_strand_id
1 'polypeptide(L)'
;LKIVSDLEIDGKTIDKKKLIDQHYYSIASKATILSAKEIPVPSDKFQESFGESWDTVLTENRAFNAMDACEVFGCDAQHLNEAWGKAKKVVKFGGGFYCGLVSLNGKEVYVFNAFFMSMRSKFVGEGASIHCFEVEWRPSQLSWASFRNDVLGPTDPTEAPAGSLRNTILQRYKELGLDYIPSKGDNGVHASASPFEGLAEKSNWLGKSIDRDDFGKAILALGISRKTIKEWSLDPRILMPDGSYGSLFDELEDLDVGDCLEKIRQLHDMNKNL
;
A
#
# COMPACT_ATOMS: atom_id res chain seq x y z
N LEU A 1 3.53 8.84 23.82
CA LEU A 1 4.28 8.38 22.64
C LEU A 1 5.74 8.78 22.82
N LYS A 2 6.68 7.88 22.49
CA LYS A 2 8.12 8.07 22.62
C LYS A 2 8.81 7.54 21.37
N ILE A 3 9.82 8.26 20.88
CA ILE A 3 10.71 7.76 19.82
C ILE A 3 11.71 6.79 20.46
N VAL A 4 11.81 5.59 19.90
CA VAL A 4 12.71 4.52 20.34
C VAL A 4 14.01 4.57 19.54
N SER A 5 13.90 4.76 18.23
CA SER A 5 15.03 4.92 17.33
C SER A 5 14.57 5.63 16.06
N ASP A 6 15.52 6.19 15.32
CA ASP A 6 15.31 6.77 14.01
C ASP A 6 16.48 6.43 13.08
N LEU A 7 16.23 6.45 11.78
CA LEU A 7 17.28 6.35 10.77
C LEU A 7 16.83 6.94 9.44
N GLU A 8 17.81 7.37 8.65
CA GLU A 8 17.61 7.84 7.29
C GLU A 8 17.98 6.74 6.29
N ILE A 9 17.13 6.54 5.27
CA ILE A 9 17.35 5.59 4.18
C ILE A 9 17.34 6.36 2.86
N ASP A 10 18.48 6.35 2.17
CA ASP A 10 18.60 6.99 0.86
C ASP A 10 17.82 6.25 -0.24
N GLY A 11 17.44 6.99 -1.29
CA GLY A 11 16.65 6.49 -2.41
C GLY A 11 17.34 5.40 -3.21
N LYS A 12 18.68 5.37 -3.24
CA LYS A 12 19.47 4.30 -3.89
C LYS A 12 19.30 2.97 -3.13
N THR A 13 19.25 3.03 -1.80
CA THR A 13 19.02 1.88 -0.91
C THR A 13 17.58 1.41 -0.99
N ILE A 14 16.61 2.33 -1.00
CA ILE A 14 15.18 2.03 -1.19
C ILE A 14 14.98 1.27 -2.50
N ASP A 15 15.59 1.75 -3.60
CA ASP A 15 15.50 1.12 -4.92
C ASP A 15 16.14 -0.28 -4.94
N LYS A 16 17.40 -0.38 -4.50
CA LYS A 16 18.16 -1.64 -4.48
C LYS A 16 17.48 -2.73 -3.66
N LYS A 17 16.90 -2.36 -2.52
CA LYS A 17 16.21 -3.29 -1.61
C LYS A 17 14.72 -3.43 -1.91
N LYS A 18 14.18 -2.71 -2.90
CA LYS A 18 12.75 -2.74 -3.28
C LYS A 18 11.83 -2.38 -2.09
N LEU A 19 12.27 -1.49 -1.19
CA LEU A 19 11.57 -1.26 0.08
C LEU A 19 10.17 -0.68 -0.13
N ILE A 20 10.04 0.29 -1.03
CA ILE A 20 8.75 0.90 -1.35
C ILE A 20 7.85 -0.05 -2.15
N ASP A 21 8.45 -0.87 -3.02
CA ASP A 21 7.75 -1.91 -3.78
C ASP A 21 7.14 -2.95 -2.83
N GLN A 22 7.92 -3.37 -1.82
CA GLN A 22 7.50 -4.32 -0.79
C GLN A 22 6.44 -3.71 0.15
N HIS A 23 6.59 -2.43 0.50
CA HIS A 23 5.62 -1.72 1.33
C HIS A 23 4.25 -1.61 0.63
N TYR A 24 4.24 -1.35 -0.68
CA TYR A 24 3.03 -1.33 -1.50
C TYR A 24 2.87 -2.59 -2.36
N TYR A 25 3.27 -3.77 -1.87
CA TYR A 25 3.38 -4.98 -2.69
C TYR A 25 2.09 -5.35 -3.43
N SER A 26 0.92 -5.23 -2.78
CA SER A 26 -0.37 -5.49 -3.43
C SER A 26 -0.59 -4.61 -4.67
N ILE A 27 -0.12 -3.35 -4.64
CA ILE A 27 -0.20 -2.42 -5.77
C ILE A 27 0.90 -2.74 -6.80
N ALA A 28 2.14 -2.88 -6.32
CA ALA A 28 3.35 -3.07 -7.11
C ALA A 28 3.28 -4.34 -7.96
N SER A 29 2.80 -5.44 -7.37
CA SER A 29 2.67 -6.73 -8.05
C SER A 29 1.76 -6.63 -9.29
N LYS A 30 0.62 -5.94 -9.18
CA LYS A 30 -0.33 -5.74 -10.28
C LYS A 30 0.13 -4.70 -11.30
N ALA A 31 1.08 -3.84 -10.92
CA ALA A 31 1.64 -2.82 -11.80
C ALA A 31 2.89 -3.30 -12.57
N THR A 32 3.67 -4.23 -12.02
CA THR A 32 5.04 -4.50 -12.52
C THR A 32 5.51 -5.94 -12.45
N ILE A 33 4.75 -6.87 -11.86
CA ILE A 33 5.20 -8.26 -11.64
C ILE A 33 4.28 -9.25 -12.36
N LEU A 34 2.98 -9.17 -12.08
CA LEU A 34 1.98 -10.07 -12.62
C LEU A 34 1.66 -9.66 -14.06
N SER A 35 1.66 -10.63 -14.97
CA SER A 35 1.08 -10.43 -16.29
C SER A 35 -0.45 -10.31 -16.18
N ALA A 36 -1.12 -9.74 -17.19
CA ALA A 36 -2.55 -9.50 -17.14
C ALA A 36 -3.39 -10.75 -16.82
N LYS A 37 -2.98 -11.93 -17.33
CA LYS A 37 -3.63 -13.23 -17.06
C LYS A 37 -3.48 -13.72 -15.62
N GLU A 38 -2.48 -13.23 -14.87
CA GLU A 38 -2.21 -13.63 -13.49
C GLU A 38 -2.84 -12.66 -12.47
N ILE A 39 -3.29 -11.50 -12.94
CA ILE A 39 -3.97 -10.52 -12.09
C ILE A 39 -5.37 -11.06 -11.74
N PRO A 40 -5.75 -11.13 -10.45
CA PRO A 40 -7.05 -11.66 -10.01
C PRO A 40 -8.16 -10.62 -10.23
N VAL A 41 -8.45 -10.31 -11.50
CA VAL A 41 -9.50 -9.36 -11.89
C VAL A 41 -10.88 -9.90 -11.51
N PRO A 42 -11.72 -9.13 -10.80
CA PRO A 42 -13.10 -9.52 -10.56
C PRO A 42 -13.91 -9.35 -11.85
N SER A 43 -14.07 -10.43 -12.63
CA SER A 43 -14.68 -10.40 -13.97
C SER A 43 -16.06 -9.74 -14.01
N ASP A 44 -16.93 -10.01 -13.03
CA ASP A 44 -18.28 -9.41 -12.97
C ASP A 44 -18.21 -7.88 -12.82
N LYS A 45 -17.37 -7.41 -11.89
CA LYS A 45 -17.16 -5.97 -11.66
C LYS A 45 -16.46 -5.30 -12.84
N PHE A 46 -15.55 -6.01 -13.51
CA PHE A 46 -14.93 -5.55 -14.75
C PHE A 46 -15.99 -5.37 -15.84
N GLN A 47 -16.83 -6.37 -16.07
CA GLN A 47 -17.91 -6.35 -17.06
C GLN A 47 -18.94 -5.26 -16.78
N GLU A 48 -19.40 -5.14 -15.52
CA GLU A 48 -20.30 -4.07 -15.10
C GLU A 48 -19.70 -2.69 -15.35
N SER A 49 -18.41 -2.54 -15.07
CA SER A 49 -17.74 -1.27 -15.22
C SER A 49 -17.46 -0.96 -16.68
N PHE A 50 -16.83 -1.83 -17.45
CA PHE A 50 -16.34 -1.50 -18.79
C PHE A 50 -17.30 -1.90 -19.91
N GLY A 51 -18.36 -2.65 -19.60
CA GLY A 51 -19.31 -3.13 -20.59
C GLY A 51 -18.76 -4.27 -21.46
N GLU A 52 -17.63 -4.87 -21.07
CA GLU A 52 -16.94 -5.89 -21.84
C GLU A 52 -16.44 -7.04 -20.96
N SER A 53 -16.44 -8.26 -21.50
CA SER A 53 -16.03 -9.46 -20.76
C SER A 53 -14.52 -9.48 -20.59
N TRP A 54 -14.09 -9.83 -19.38
CA TRP A 54 -12.67 -9.99 -19.07
C TRP A 54 -11.99 -11.06 -19.95
N ASP A 55 -12.70 -12.16 -20.24
CA ASP A 55 -12.16 -13.24 -21.08
C ASP A 55 -11.90 -12.77 -22.53
N THR A 56 -12.77 -11.90 -23.06
CA THR A 56 -12.57 -11.28 -24.38
C THR A 56 -11.33 -10.39 -24.37
N VAL A 57 -11.21 -9.51 -23.37
CA VAL A 57 -10.08 -8.59 -23.22
C VAL A 57 -8.75 -9.33 -23.12
N LEU A 58 -8.72 -10.44 -22.38
CA LEU A 58 -7.54 -11.30 -22.27
C LEU A 58 -7.21 -12.02 -23.59
N THR A 59 -8.22 -12.59 -24.24
CA THR A 59 -8.05 -13.32 -25.51
C THR A 59 -7.54 -12.40 -26.62
N GLU A 60 -8.00 -11.16 -26.64
CA GLU A 60 -7.58 -10.13 -27.60
C GLU A 60 -6.29 -9.39 -27.19
N ASN A 61 -5.67 -9.77 -26.08
CA ASN A 61 -4.42 -9.17 -25.56
C ASN A 61 -4.52 -7.65 -25.40
N ARG A 62 -5.62 -7.16 -24.83
CA ARG A 62 -5.90 -5.72 -24.62
C ARG A 62 -5.70 -5.24 -23.19
N ALA A 63 -5.11 -6.07 -22.32
CA ALA A 63 -4.85 -5.70 -20.93
C ALA A 63 -3.40 -5.93 -20.54
N PHE A 64 -2.84 -5.01 -19.77
CA PHE A 64 -1.44 -4.99 -19.39
C PHE A 64 -1.26 -4.45 -17.98
N ASN A 65 -0.23 -4.93 -17.27
CA ASN A 65 0.25 -4.20 -16.11
C ASN A 65 0.90 -2.87 -16.58
N ALA A 66 1.22 -1.97 -15.66
CA ALA A 66 1.77 -0.66 -16.00
C ALA A 66 3.11 -0.75 -16.76
N MET A 67 3.99 -1.68 -16.37
CA MET A 67 5.30 -1.87 -17.00
C MET A 67 5.17 -2.33 -18.46
N ASP A 68 4.36 -3.36 -18.71
CA ASP A 68 4.10 -3.88 -20.05
C ASP A 68 3.35 -2.84 -20.90
N ALA A 69 2.45 -2.06 -20.29
CA ALA A 69 1.75 -0.99 -20.99
C ALA A 69 2.71 0.09 -21.52
N CYS A 70 3.79 0.41 -20.79
CA CYS A 70 4.83 1.30 -21.29
C CYS A 70 5.45 0.78 -22.60
N GLU A 71 5.73 -0.51 -22.69
CA GLU A 71 6.26 -1.14 -23.91
C GLU A 71 5.23 -1.10 -25.05
N VAL A 72 3.98 -1.42 -24.76
CA VAL A 72 2.88 -1.40 -25.74
C VAL A 72 2.69 0.01 -26.32
N PHE A 73 2.72 1.04 -25.47
CA PHE A 73 2.58 2.42 -25.92
C PHE A 73 3.88 3.03 -26.47
N GLY A 74 5.04 2.44 -26.16
CA GLY A 74 6.34 3.05 -26.45
C GLY A 74 6.56 4.35 -25.65
N CYS A 75 6.26 4.33 -24.36
CA CYS A 75 6.35 5.50 -23.47
C CYS A 75 7.05 5.15 -22.15
N ASP A 76 7.40 6.16 -21.37
CA ASP A 76 7.91 5.97 -20.01
C ASP A 76 6.80 6.04 -18.95
N ALA A 77 7.16 5.81 -17.69
CA ALA A 77 6.25 5.83 -16.56
C ALA A 77 5.54 7.18 -16.34
N GLN A 78 6.19 8.30 -16.69
CA GLN A 78 5.60 9.62 -16.53
C GLN A 78 4.52 9.84 -17.59
N HIS A 79 4.84 9.59 -18.85
CA HIS A 79 3.89 9.70 -19.96
C HIS A 79 2.69 8.76 -19.80
N LEU A 80 2.92 7.54 -19.29
CA LEU A 80 1.83 6.61 -18.95
C LEU A 80 0.93 7.19 -17.84
N ASN A 81 1.50 7.76 -16.78
CA ASN A 81 0.73 8.35 -15.69
C ASN A 81 -0.05 9.60 -16.13
N GLU A 82 0.50 10.41 -17.04
CA GLU A 82 -0.20 11.53 -17.65
C GLU A 82 -1.38 11.06 -18.52
N ALA A 83 -1.20 9.99 -19.30
CA ALA A 83 -2.27 9.39 -20.10
C ALA A 83 -3.36 8.77 -19.20
N TRP A 84 -2.95 8.10 -18.11
CA TRP A 84 -3.85 7.58 -17.07
C TRP A 84 -4.68 8.68 -16.43
N GLY A 85 -4.08 9.83 -16.08
CA GLY A 85 -4.80 10.98 -15.52
C GLY A 85 -5.84 11.59 -16.48
N LYS A 86 -5.71 11.32 -17.78
CA LYS A 86 -6.66 11.74 -18.83
C LYS A 86 -7.64 10.64 -19.22
N ALA A 87 -7.49 9.42 -18.67
CA ALA A 87 -8.35 8.30 -18.99
C ALA A 87 -9.80 8.62 -18.60
N LYS A 88 -10.73 8.38 -19.53
CA LYS A 88 -12.17 8.65 -19.29
C LYS A 88 -12.75 7.77 -18.20
N LYS A 89 -12.15 6.59 -17.97
CA LYS A 89 -12.64 5.61 -17.03
C LYS A 89 -11.50 4.92 -16.29
N VAL A 90 -11.46 5.16 -14.98
CA VAL A 90 -10.62 4.46 -14.02
C VAL A 90 -11.52 3.88 -12.94
N VAL A 91 -11.40 2.58 -12.70
CA VAL A 91 -12.26 1.80 -11.81
C VAL A 91 -11.42 1.23 -10.69
N LYS A 92 -11.88 1.41 -9.44
CA LYS A 92 -11.30 0.77 -8.27
C LYS A 92 -11.96 -0.59 -8.05
N PHE A 93 -11.20 -1.67 -8.21
CA PHE A 93 -11.66 -3.02 -7.91
C PHE A 93 -11.61 -3.34 -6.42
N GLY A 94 -10.60 -2.86 -5.71
CA GLY A 94 -10.43 -3.02 -4.26
C GLY A 94 -9.32 -2.12 -3.71
N GLY A 95 -8.90 -2.34 -2.46
CA GLY A 95 -7.74 -1.65 -1.87
C GLY A 95 -6.52 -1.74 -2.79
N GLY A 96 -5.97 -0.59 -3.21
CA GLY A 96 -4.78 -0.54 -4.06
C GLY A 96 -4.91 -1.18 -5.46
N PHE A 97 -6.11 -1.56 -5.90
CA PHE A 97 -6.31 -2.29 -7.16
C PHE A 97 -7.21 -1.50 -8.11
N TYR A 98 -6.60 -0.90 -9.12
CA TYR A 98 -7.23 -0.02 -10.10
C TYR A 98 -6.99 -0.51 -11.52
N CYS A 99 -7.99 -0.35 -12.36
CA CYS A 99 -7.91 -0.57 -13.81
C CYS A 99 -8.42 0.67 -14.53
N GLY A 100 -7.72 1.08 -15.57
CA GLY A 100 -8.11 2.21 -16.41
C GLY A 100 -8.04 1.85 -17.88
N LEU A 101 -8.98 2.35 -18.67
CA LEU A 101 -8.92 2.27 -20.12
C LEU A 101 -8.10 3.47 -20.62
N VAL A 102 -6.84 3.21 -20.99
CA VAL A 102 -5.85 4.24 -21.32
C VAL A 102 -5.69 4.31 -22.83
N SER A 103 -5.75 5.52 -23.36
CA SER A 103 -5.51 5.84 -24.77
C SER A 103 -4.22 6.64 -24.93
N LEU A 104 -3.25 6.10 -25.66
CA LEU A 104 -1.97 6.76 -25.94
C LEU A 104 -1.38 6.25 -27.27
N ASN A 105 -0.75 7.14 -28.05
CA ASN A 105 -0.08 6.80 -29.31
C ASN A 105 -0.94 5.98 -30.30
N GLY A 106 -2.24 6.29 -30.38
CA GLY A 106 -3.19 5.63 -31.28
C GLY A 106 -3.61 4.23 -30.85
N LYS A 107 -3.23 3.78 -29.65
CA LYS A 107 -3.66 2.52 -29.03
C LYS A 107 -4.57 2.81 -27.84
N GLU A 108 -5.48 1.89 -27.55
CA GLU A 108 -6.33 1.92 -26.37
C GLU A 108 -6.31 0.55 -25.70
N VAL A 109 -5.87 0.47 -24.45
CA VAL A 109 -5.74 -0.78 -23.69
C VAL A 109 -6.10 -0.59 -22.22
N TYR A 110 -6.48 -1.67 -21.55
CA TYR A 110 -6.68 -1.71 -20.11
C TYR A 110 -5.34 -1.78 -19.40
N VAL A 111 -5.10 -0.85 -18.47
CA VAL A 111 -3.86 -0.79 -17.71
C VAL A 111 -4.17 -0.95 -16.22
N PHE A 112 -3.37 -1.72 -15.51
CA PHE A 112 -3.49 -1.87 -14.06
C PHE A 112 -2.50 -0.99 -13.31
N ASN A 113 -3.01 -0.23 -12.34
CA ASN A 113 -2.21 0.59 -11.42
C ASN A 113 -1.14 1.47 -12.10
N ALA A 114 -1.48 2.12 -13.22
CA ALA A 114 -0.53 2.89 -14.04
C ALA A 114 0.22 3.99 -13.26
N PHE A 115 -0.39 4.52 -12.21
CA PHE A 115 0.20 5.54 -11.33
C PHE A 115 1.38 5.02 -10.50
N PHE A 116 1.50 3.70 -10.29
CA PHE A 116 2.45 3.13 -9.33
C PHE A 116 3.90 3.51 -9.63
N MET A 117 4.32 3.46 -10.90
CA MET A 117 5.71 3.76 -11.26
C MET A 117 6.06 5.24 -11.03
N SER A 118 5.11 6.15 -11.26
CA SER A 118 5.26 7.58 -10.95
C SER A 118 5.18 7.88 -9.44
N MET A 119 4.44 7.08 -8.67
CA MET A 119 4.45 7.16 -7.22
C MET A 119 5.80 6.68 -6.67
N ARG A 120 6.28 5.53 -7.17
CA ARG A 120 7.55 4.92 -6.79
C ARG A 120 8.73 5.88 -6.99
N SER A 121 8.76 6.63 -8.09
CA SER A 121 9.86 7.55 -8.42
C SER A 121 10.09 8.64 -7.37
N LYS A 122 9.09 8.96 -6.54
CA LYS A 122 9.23 9.93 -5.44
C LYS A 122 10.09 9.42 -4.28
N PHE A 123 10.30 8.10 -4.18
CA PHE A 123 11.01 7.46 -3.07
C PHE A 123 12.39 6.94 -3.45
N VAL A 124 12.73 6.93 -4.74
CA VAL A 124 13.97 6.34 -5.26
C VAL A 124 14.79 7.36 -6.03
N GLY A 125 16.05 7.04 -6.29
CA GLY A 125 16.95 7.89 -7.06
C GLY A 125 17.83 8.78 -6.19
N GLU A 126 18.55 9.67 -6.84
CA GLU A 126 19.50 10.58 -6.19
C GLU A 126 18.77 11.76 -5.53
N GLY A 127 19.17 12.10 -4.30
CA GLY A 127 18.54 13.17 -3.52
C GLY A 127 17.22 12.78 -2.83
N ALA A 128 16.64 11.62 -3.14
CA ALA A 128 15.50 11.08 -2.39
C ALA A 128 15.96 10.39 -1.10
N SER A 129 15.19 10.52 -0.04
CA SER A 129 15.42 9.85 1.24
C SER A 129 14.12 9.73 2.03
N ILE A 130 14.03 8.71 2.88
CA ILE A 130 12.98 8.61 3.91
C ILE A 130 13.66 8.62 5.28
N HIS A 131 13.15 9.43 6.19
CA HIS A 131 13.50 9.39 7.59
C HIS A 131 12.46 8.55 8.35
N CYS A 132 12.87 7.41 8.87
CA CYS A 132 12.01 6.47 9.58
C CYS A 132 12.14 6.69 11.09
N PHE A 133 11.00 6.76 11.79
CA PHE A 133 10.94 6.74 13.25
C PHE A 133 10.30 5.44 13.72
N GLU A 134 10.95 4.73 14.63
CA GLU A 134 10.30 3.74 15.45
C GLU A 134 9.79 4.41 16.73
N VAL A 135 8.50 4.27 17.01
CA VAL A 135 7.87 4.88 18.19
C VAL A 135 7.12 3.84 19.02
N GLU A 136 7.02 4.10 20.31
CA GLU A 136 6.30 3.26 21.27
C GLU A 136 5.36 4.10 22.13
N TRP A 137 4.27 3.49 22.57
CA TRP A 137 3.34 4.07 23.54
C TRP A 137 2.60 2.97 24.30
N ARG A 138 1.95 3.35 25.40
CA ARG A 138 1.09 2.43 26.14
C ARG A 138 -0.30 2.45 25.49
N PRO A 139 -0.88 1.28 25.11
CA PRO A 139 -2.23 1.24 24.54
C PRO A 139 -3.29 1.87 25.44
N SER A 140 -3.13 1.79 26.76
CA SER A 140 -4.04 2.42 27.73
C SER A 140 -4.01 3.96 27.75
N GLN A 141 -3.06 4.58 27.06
CA GLN A 141 -2.94 6.04 26.96
C GLN A 141 -3.28 6.57 25.57
N LEU A 142 -3.21 5.73 24.55
CA LEU A 142 -3.43 6.10 23.15
C LEU A 142 -3.75 4.81 22.38
N SER A 143 -4.97 4.73 21.84
CA SER A 143 -5.33 3.64 20.92
C SER A 143 -4.67 3.84 19.57
N TRP A 144 -4.57 2.77 18.78
CA TRP A 144 -4.03 2.84 17.42
C TRP A 144 -4.87 3.79 16.53
N ALA A 145 -6.19 3.71 16.64
CA ALA A 145 -7.12 4.60 15.95
C ALA A 145 -6.87 6.09 16.29
N SER A 146 -6.72 6.44 17.57
CA SER A 146 -6.40 7.82 17.97
C SER A 146 -4.98 8.23 17.56
N PHE A 147 -4.01 7.31 17.57
CA PHE A 147 -2.68 7.61 17.02
C PHE A 147 -2.77 8.02 15.54
N ARG A 148 -3.56 7.31 14.73
CA ARG A 148 -3.72 7.66 13.30
C ARG A 148 -4.57 8.91 13.09
N ASN A 149 -5.68 9.06 13.80
CA ASN A 149 -6.62 10.15 13.53
C ASN A 149 -6.24 11.47 14.22
N ASP A 150 -5.70 11.40 15.44
CA ASP A 150 -5.44 12.60 16.26
C ASP A 150 -3.97 13.02 16.21
N VAL A 151 -3.03 12.05 16.26
CA VAL A 151 -1.59 12.35 16.24
C VAL A 151 -1.07 12.51 14.83
N LEU A 152 -1.29 11.52 13.96
CA LEU A 152 -0.86 11.60 12.55
C LEU A 152 -1.76 12.55 11.75
N GLY A 153 -3.07 12.42 11.92
CA GLY A 153 -4.09 13.11 11.14
C GLY A 153 -4.58 12.28 9.95
N PRO A 154 -5.83 12.44 9.48
CA PRO A 154 -6.37 11.88 8.23
C PRO A 154 -5.47 12.07 7.01
N THR A 155 -5.67 11.22 5.99
CA THR A 155 -4.86 11.21 4.76
C THR A 155 -4.92 12.54 4.00
N ASP A 156 -6.06 13.23 4.02
CA ASP A 156 -6.16 14.61 3.53
C ASP A 156 -5.71 15.58 4.64
N PRO A 157 -4.58 16.30 4.46
CA PRO A 157 -4.08 17.21 5.48
C PRO A 157 -5.03 18.37 5.82
N THR A 158 -5.97 18.70 4.93
CA THR A 158 -6.94 19.79 5.14
C THR A 158 -8.06 19.40 6.10
N GLU A 159 -8.33 18.10 6.22
CA GLU A 159 -9.28 17.50 7.15
C GLU A 159 -8.62 17.17 8.51
N ALA A 160 -7.30 17.32 8.61
CA ALA A 160 -6.56 16.88 9.78
C ALA A 160 -6.68 17.86 10.97
N PRO A 161 -6.89 17.37 12.21
CA PRO A 161 -7.03 18.22 13.38
C PRO A 161 -5.82 19.14 13.60
N ALA A 162 -6.08 20.33 14.13
CA ALA A 162 -5.02 21.26 14.49
C ALA A 162 -4.03 20.61 15.48
N GLY A 163 -2.74 20.67 15.16
CA GLY A 163 -1.67 20.07 15.97
C GLY A 163 -1.32 18.62 15.59
N SER A 164 -2.12 17.95 14.74
CA SER A 164 -1.69 16.68 14.13
C SER A 164 -0.49 16.88 13.20
N LEU A 165 0.25 15.81 12.92
CA LEU A 165 1.45 15.86 12.08
C LEU A 165 1.14 16.35 10.66
N ARG A 166 0.12 15.78 10.00
CA ARG A 166 -0.26 16.17 8.63
C ARG A 166 -0.76 17.61 8.57
N ASN A 167 -1.54 18.06 9.57
CA ASN A 167 -1.95 19.46 9.65
C ASN A 167 -0.74 20.38 9.85
N THR A 168 0.19 20.02 10.74
CA THR A 168 1.40 20.79 11.01
C THR A 168 2.27 20.90 9.75
N ILE A 169 2.46 19.81 9.01
CA ILE A 169 3.17 19.80 7.73
C ILE A 169 2.45 20.69 6.71
N LEU A 170 1.13 20.61 6.60
CA LEU A 170 0.33 21.49 5.73
C LEU A 170 0.54 22.97 6.06
N GLN A 171 0.48 23.36 7.34
CA GLN A 171 0.64 24.75 7.75
C GLN A 171 2.07 25.27 7.55
N ARG A 172 3.06 24.40 7.70
CA ARG A 172 4.49 24.77 7.73
C ARG A 172 5.27 24.28 6.51
N TYR A 173 4.61 23.86 5.44
CA TYR A 173 5.25 23.18 4.30
C TYR A 173 6.44 23.97 3.71
N LYS A 174 6.30 25.30 3.56
CA LYS A 174 7.40 26.16 3.08
C LYS A 174 8.58 26.21 4.04
N GLU A 175 8.31 26.27 5.36
CA GLU A 175 9.36 26.26 6.39
C GLU A 175 10.08 24.91 6.43
N LEU A 176 9.37 23.84 6.09
CA LEU A 176 9.90 22.47 5.96
C LEU A 176 10.59 22.22 4.61
N GLY A 177 10.65 23.22 3.73
CA GLY A 177 11.33 23.12 2.43
C GLY A 177 10.54 22.38 1.35
N LEU A 178 9.21 22.24 1.50
CA LEU A 178 8.35 21.65 0.47
C LEU A 178 7.97 22.70 -0.59
N ASP A 179 8.10 22.32 -1.87
CA ASP A 179 7.85 23.22 -3.00
C ASP A 179 6.36 23.51 -3.25
N TYR A 180 5.48 22.61 -2.80
CA TYR A 180 4.05 22.69 -3.04
C TYR A 180 3.24 22.36 -1.79
N ILE A 181 1.99 22.85 -1.78
CA ILE A 181 1.05 22.61 -0.70
C ILE A 181 0.78 21.09 -0.62
N PRO A 182 0.94 20.45 0.55
CA PRO A 182 0.63 19.04 0.74
C PRO A 182 -0.78 18.69 0.26
N SER A 183 -0.89 17.53 -0.38
CA SER A 183 -2.14 17.01 -0.93
C SER A 183 -2.50 15.68 -0.29
N LYS A 184 -3.65 15.11 -0.62
CA LYS A 184 -4.01 13.75 -0.18
C LYS A 184 -2.99 12.69 -0.63
N GLY A 185 -2.38 12.86 -1.81
CA GLY A 185 -1.38 11.92 -2.33
C GLY A 185 0.02 12.16 -1.79
N ASP A 186 0.35 13.43 -1.49
CA ASP A 186 1.63 13.88 -0.96
C ASP A 186 1.40 14.61 0.36
N ASN A 187 1.09 13.84 1.41
CA ASN A 187 0.67 14.34 2.73
C ASN A 187 1.81 14.38 3.76
N GLY A 188 3.04 14.14 3.31
CA GLY A 188 4.28 14.36 4.07
C GLY A 188 4.68 13.27 5.08
N VAL A 189 3.74 12.45 5.58
CA VAL A 189 4.06 11.43 6.58
C VAL A 189 3.16 10.18 6.48
N HIS A 190 3.78 9.03 6.74
CA HIS A 190 3.14 7.72 6.85
C HIS A 190 3.27 7.17 8.28
N ALA A 191 2.28 6.40 8.73
CA ALA A 191 2.41 5.53 9.88
C ALA A 191 1.60 4.24 9.65
N SER A 192 2.08 3.13 10.22
CA SER A 192 1.47 1.80 10.06
C SER A 192 0.00 1.80 10.50
N ALA A 193 -0.89 1.18 9.72
CA ALA A 193 -2.32 1.28 9.99
C ALA A 193 -2.80 0.36 11.13
N SER A 194 -1.97 -0.61 11.51
CA SER A 194 -2.21 -1.58 12.59
C SER A 194 -0.90 -2.06 13.24
N PRO A 195 -0.95 -2.73 14.41
CA PRO A 195 0.21 -3.41 15.00
C PRO A 195 0.87 -4.42 14.04
N PHE A 196 0.08 -5.10 13.21
CA PHE A 196 0.58 -6.07 12.24
C PHE A 196 1.35 -5.42 11.10
N GLU A 197 0.82 -4.34 10.54
CA GLU A 197 1.55 -3.52 9.57
C GLU A 197 2.81 -2.93 10.19
N GLY A 198 2.76 -2.52 11.46
CA GLY A 198 3.94 -2.05 12.19
C GLY A 198 5.05 -3.11 12.24
N LEU A 199 4.71 -4.38 12.44
CA LEU A 199 5.65 -5.49 12.37
C LEU A 199 6.19 -5.69 10.93
N ALA A 200 5.31 -5.71 9.93
CA ALA A 200 5.66 -5.88 8.52
C ALA A 200 6.62 -4.77 8.05
N GLU A 201 6.30 -3.52 8.38
CA GLU A 201 7.08 -2.33 8.03
C GLU A 201 8.42 -2.29 8.78
N LYS A 202 8.47 -2.62 10.08
CA LYS A 202 9.74 -2.74 10.81
C LYS A 202 10.65 -3.81 10.21
N SER A 203 10.09 -4.94 9.76
CA SER A 203 10.85 -5.97 9.07
C SER A 203 11.37 -5.48 7.72
N ASN A 204 10.54 -4.77 6.95
CA ASN A 204 10.89 -4.26 5.63
C ASN A 204 11.93 -3.11 5.70
N TRP A 205 11.58 -2.02 6.39
CA TRP A 205 12.35 -0.78 6.41
C TRP A 205 13.56 -0.85 7.34
N LEU A 206 13.41 -1.46 8.53
CA LEU A 206 14.44 -1.47 9.56
C LEU A 206 15.21 -2.79 9.63
N GLY A 207 14.85 -3.79 8.81
CA GLY A 207 15.47 -5.12 8.81
C GLY A 207 15.28 -5.88 10.14
N LYS A 208 14.28 -5.50 10.95
CA LYS A 208 14.05 -6.14 12.26
C LYS A 208 13.52 -7.55 12.09
N SER A 209 14.02 -8.45 12.94
CA SER A 209 13.58 -9.85 12.90
C SER A 209 12.26 -10.03 13.64
N ILE A 210 11.31 -10.71 12.99
CA ILE A 210 9.97 -11.03 13.52
C ILE A 210 10.03 -11.71 14.90
N ASP A 211 10.98 -12.61 15.14
CA ASP A 211 11.13 -13.33 16.41
C ASP A 211 11.78 -12.53 17.54
N ARG A 212 12.36 -11.36 17.23
CA ARG A 212 12.93 -10.45 18.22
C ARG A 212 12.00 -9.30 18.56
N ASP A 213 11.05 -9.02 17.67
CA ASP A 213 9.97 -8.06 17.89
C ASP A 213 8.93 -8.60 18.88
N ASP A 214 8.44 -7.75 19.79
CA ASP A 214 7.51 -8.20 20.84
C ASP A 214 6.12 -8.55 20.30
N PHE A 215 5.63 -7.82 19.30
CA PHE A 215 4.37 -8.20 18.63
C PHE A 215 4.56 -9.46 17.79
N GLY A 216 5.69 -9.56 17.08
CA GLY A 216 6.04 -10.76 16.32
C GLY A 216 6.15 -12.02 17.19
N LYS A 217 6.77 -11.94 18.38
CA LYS A 217 6.78 -13.04 19.37
C LYS A 217 5.38 -13.42 19.83
N ALA A 218 4.50 -12.44 20.06
CA ALA A 218 3.13 -12.70 20.46
C ALA A 218 2.36 -13.48 19.39
N ILE A 219 2.51 -13.12 18.11
CA ILE A 219 1.90 -13.88 17.00
C ILE A 219 2.48 -15.31 16.92
N LEU A 220 3.80 -15.46 17.05
CA LEU A 220 4.44 -16.78 17.04
C LEU A 220 3.94 -17.68 18.19
N ALA A 221 3.66 -17.09 19.35
CA ALA A 221 3.10 -17.81 20.50
C ALA A 221 1.67 -18.31 20.27
N LEU A 222 0.93 -17.74 19.31
CA LEU A 222 -0.37 -18.26 18.83
C LEU A 222 -0.22 -19.48 17.89
N GLY A 223 1.01 -19.93 17.62
CA GLY A 223 1.30 -21.06 16.72
C GLY A 223 1.31 -20.68 15.23
N ILE A 224 1.25 -19.39 14.91
CA ILE A 224 1.31 -18.89 13.52
C ILE A 224 2.77 -18.85 13.09
N SER A 225 3.07 -19.47 11.94
CA SER A 225 4.45 -19.65 11.50
C SER A 225 5.08 -18.34 10.99
N ARG A 226 6.42 -18.22 11.06
CA ARG A 226 7.14 -17.10 10.42
C ARG A 226 6.84 -17.00 8.92
N LYS A 227 6.65 -18.14 8.24
CA LYS A 227 6.30 -18.17 6.82
C LYS A 227 4.97 -17.46 6.58
N THR A 228 3.94 -17.83 7.35
CA THR A 228 2.61 -17.21 7.29
C THR A 228 2.68 -15.71 7.57
N ILE A 229 3.41 -15.28 8.61
CA ILE A 229 3.57 -13.85 8.92
C ILE A 229 4.18 -13.09 7.74
N LYS A 230 5.21 -13.65 7.08
CA LYS A 230 5.84 -13.05 5.90
C LYS A 230 4.89 -12.97 4.70
N GLU A 231 4.12 -14.02 4.44
CA GLU A 231 3.13 -14.03 3.36
C GLU A 231 2.03 -13.00 3.63
N TRP A 232 1.58 -12.90 4.88
CA TRP A 232 0.59 -11.94 5.34
C TRP A 232 1.08 -10.49 5.32
N SER A 233 2.40 -10.28 5.48
CA SER A 233 3.04 -8.96 5.35
C SER A 233 2.98 -8.38 3.92
N LEU A 234 2.51 -9.16 2.94
CA LEU A 234 2.28 -8.73 1.56
C LEU A 234 0.85 -8.24 1.30
N ASP A 235 0.02 -8.18 2.35
CA ASP A 235 -1.41 -7.90 2.28
C ASP A 235 -2.16 -8.83 1.30
N PRO A 236 -2.15 -10.16 1.55
CA PRO A 236 -2.84 -11.11 0.70
C PRO A 236 -4.36 -10.93 0.81
N ARG A 237 -5.07 -11.37 -0.23
CA ARG A 237 -6.51 -11.57 -0.13
C ARG A 237 -6.81 -12.90 0.54
N ILE A 238 -7.49 -12.87 1.68
CA ILE A 238 -7.84 -14.06 2.47
C ILE A 238 -9.35 -14.17 2.63
N LEU A 239 -9.83 -15.36 2.97
CA LEU A 239 -11.24 -15.58 3.28
C LEU A 239 -11.62 -14.77 4.52
N MET A 240 -12.76 -14.09 4.46
CA MET A 240 -13.35 -13.27 5.52
C MET A 240 -14.54 -13.97 6.17
N PRO A 241 -14.96 -13.56 7.39
CA PRO A 241 -16.06 -14.19 8.12
C PRO A 241 -17.40 -14.17 7.36
N ASP A 242 -17.60 -13.23 6.45
CA ASP A 242 -18.79 -13.11 5.59
C ASP A 242 -18.73 -14.01 4.34
N GLY A 243 -17.66 -14.80 4.19
CA GLY A 243 -17.41 -15.67 3.05
C GLY A 243 -16.77 -14.98 1.83
N SER A 244 -16.57 -13.66 1.90
CA SER A 244 -15.88 -12.91 0.84
C SER A 244 -14.36 -13.04 0.96
N TYR A 245 -13.62 -12.60 -0.06
CA TYR A 245 -12.17 -12.44 0.02
C TYR A 245 -11.81 -10.97 0.15
N GLY A 246 -11.03 -10.61 1.17
CA GLY A 246 -10.67 -9.22 1.47
C GLY A 246 -9.18 -9.05 1.74
N SER A 247 -8.71 -7.80 1.81
CA SER A 247 -7.35 -7.47 2.25
C SER A 247 -7.21 -7.83 3.74
N LEU A 248 -6.07 -8.42 4.11
CA LEU A 248 -5.75 -8.68 5.50
C LEU A 248 -5.50 -7.37 6.26
N PHE A 249 -4.79 -6.41 5.65
CA PHE A 249 -4.48 -5.13 6.30
C PHE A 249 -5.75 -4.33 6.59
N ASP A 250 -6.68 -4.25 5.64
CA ASP A 250 -7.97 -3.58 5.83
C ASP A 250 -8.73 -4.17 7.05
N GLU A 251 -8.64 -5.49 7.27
CA GLU A 251 -9.32 -6.18 8.38
C GLU A 251 -8.65 -5.97 9.75
N LEU A 252 -7.38 -5.55 9.77
CA LEU A 252 -6.61 -5.30 10.97
C LEU A 252 -6.44 -3.81 11.30
N GLU A 253 -6.88 -2.93 10.39
CA GLU A 253 -6.74 -1.48 10.50
C GLU A 253 -7.36 -0.96 11.81
N ASP A 254 -6.68 0.01 12.44
CA ASP A 254 -7.11 0.71 13.67
C ASP A 254 -7.25 -0.16 14.92
N LEU A 255 -7.03 -1.48 14.85
CA LEU A 255 -7.08 -2.37 16.00
C LEU A 255 -5.91 -2.13 16.96
N ASP A 256 -6.22 -2.13 18.25
CA ASP A 256 -5.19 -2.18 19.29
C ASP A 256 -4.54 -3.56 19.36
N VAL A 257 -3.36 -3.64 19.99
CA VAL A 257 -2.53 -4.85 20.05
C VAL A 257 -3.30 -6.13 20.44
N GLY A 258 -4.17 -6.04 21.45
CA GLY A 258 -4.95 -7.19 21.91
C GLY A 258 -5.98 -7.67 20.89
N ASP A 259 -6.79 -6.75 20.38
CA ASP A 259 -7.83 -7.06 19.39
C ASP A 259 -7.22 -7.51 18.06
N CYS A 260 -6.08 -6.93 17.67
CA CYS A 260 -5.33 -7.33 16.48
C CYS A 260 -4.82 -8.78 16.59
N LEU A 261 -4.27 -9.18 17.74
CA LEU A 261 -3.82 -10.57 17.97
C LEU A 261 -4.98 -11.57 17.90
N GLU A 262 -6.11 -11.23 18.52
CA GLU A 262 -7.30 -12.09 18.50
C GLU A 262 -7.86 -12.20 17.08
N LYS A 263 -7.88 -11.10 16.32
CA LYS A 263 -8.33 -11.11 14.93
C LYS A 263 -7.42 -11.94 14.03
N ILE A 264 -6.10 -11.78 14.17
CA ILE A 264 -5.09 -12.59 13.47
C ILE A 264 -5.31 -14.08 13.74
N ARG A 265 -5.56 -14.46 15.00
CA ARG A 265 -5.86 -15.85 15.38
C ARG A 265 -7.09 -16.39 14.67
N GLN A 266 -8.20 -15.64 14.71
CA GLN A 266 -9.46 -16.03 14.05
C GLN A 266 -9.29 -16.21 12.54
N LEU A 267 -8.67 -15.24 11.88
CA LEU A 267 -8.41 -15.28 10.44
C LEU A 267 -7.49 -16.45 10.07
N HIS A 268 -6.48 -16.74 10.90
CA HIS A 268 -5.55 -17.84 10.67
C HIS A 268 -6.26 -19.19 10.79
N ASP A 269 -7.04 -19.39 11.85
CA ASP A 269 -7.78 -20.64 12.08
C ASP A 269 -8.75 -20.94 10.93
N MET A 270 -9.40 -19.90 10.38
CA MET A 270 -10.31 -20.01 9.23
C MET A 270 -9.59 -20.33 7.91
N ASN A 271 -8.39 -19.78 7.68
CA ASN A 271 -7.64 -19.92 6.43
C ASN A 271 -6.61 -21.07 6.46
N LYS A 272 -6.45 -21.80 7.56
CA LYS A 272 -5.41 -22.84 7.75
C LYS A 272 -5.55 -24.06 6.83
N ASN A 273 -6.75 -24.32 6.32
CA ASN A 273 -7.11 -25.54 5.58
C ASN A 273 -7.61 -25.28 4.14
N LEU A 274 -7.45 -24.06 3.64
CA LEU A 274 -7.78 -23.67 2.26
C LEU A 274 -6.51 -23.75 1.38
#